data_AF-A0A3C0PQ76-F1
#
_entry.id   AF-A0A3C0PQ76-F1
#
_cell.length_a   1.000
_cell.length_b   1.000
_cell.length_c   1.000
_cell.angle_alpha   90.00
_cell.angle_beta   90.00
_cell.angle_gamma   90.00
#
_symmetry.space_group_name_H-M   'P 1'
#
loop_
_entity.id
_entity.type
_entity.pdbx_description
1 polymer ?
#
loop_
_entity_poly.entity_id
_entity_poly.type
_entity_poly.pdbx_seq_one_letter_code
_entity_poly.pdbx_strand_id
1 'polypeptide(L)'
;FSTGTGIAPFASLLREPETYERFNQVVLTHTCRDLADLKFGEELIAETKNDILVGEEAKHKLLYYPTTTREASAKMGRITTALEDGSLFENLNITDFNAANDRAMVCG
;
A
#
# COMPACT_ATOMS: atom_id res chain seq x y z
N PHE A 1 -5.81 -0.69 -2.39
CA PHE A 1 -5.34 -1.56 -3.48
C PHE A 1 -5.24 -0.78 -4.77
N SER A 2 -4.05 -0.59 -5.35
CA SER A 2 -3.88 0.09 -6.65
C SER A 2 -3.09 -0.64 -7.72
N THR A 3 -3.40 -0.31 -8.98
CA THR A 3 -2.57 -0.62 -10.15
C THR A 3 -2.25 0.65 -10.94
N GLY A 4 -0.99 0.82 -11.34
CA GLY A 4 -0.53 2.01 -12.09
C GLY A 4 -0.97 3.33 -11.46
N THR A 5 -1.53 4.24 -12.27
CA THR A 5 -1.99 5.56 -11.81
C THR A 5 -3.16 5.52 -10.81
N GLY A 6 -3.78 4.35 -10.58
CA GLY A 6 -4.79 4.15 -9.53
C GLY A 6 -4.28 4.40 -8.11
N ILE A 7 -2.98 4.60 -7.92
CA ILE A 7 -2.40 5.08 -6.65
C ILE A 7 -2.76 6.54 -6.33
N ALA A 8 -3.08 7.36 -7.34
CA ALA A 8 -3.33 8.79 -7.20
C ALA A 8 -4.36 9.18 -6.10
N PRO A 9 -5.57 8.59 -6.02
CA PRO A 9 -6.51 8.92 -4.95
C PRO A 9 -5.97 8.60 -3.55
N PHE A 10 -5.16 7.56 -3.43
CA PHE A 10 -4.57 7.16 -2.15
C PHE A 10 -3.48 8.13 -1.68
N ALA A 11 -2.85 8.89 -2.58
CA ALA A 11 -1.92 9.95 -2.20
C ALA A 11 -2.57 11.08 -1.38
N SER A 12 -3.88 11.32 -1.54
CA SER A 12 -4.62 12.23 -0.66
C SER A 12 -4.83 11.60 0.71
N LEU A 13 -5.42 10.40 0.75
CA LEU A 13 -5.78 9.71 1.99
C LEU A 13 -4.58 9.47 2.91
N LEU A 14 -3.41 9.18 2.35
CA LEU A 14 -2.19 8.96 3.12
C LEU A 14 -1.67 10.21 3.84
N ARG A 15 -2.11 11.39 3.43
CA ARG A 15 -1.75 12.68 4.05
C ARG A 15 -2.86 13.21 4.97
N GLU A 16 -3.94 12.46 5.14
CA GLU A 16 -5.06 12.84 6.00
C GLU A 16 -4.87 12.24 7.41
N PRO A 17 -4.80 13.07 8.47
CA PRO A 17 -4.66 12.58 9.85
C PRO A 17 -5.78 11.61 10.26
N GLU A 18 -7.01 11.87 9.81
CA GLU A 18 -8.18 11.04 10.11
C GLU A 18 -7.97 9.58 9.69
N THR A 19 -7.24 9.32 8.60
CA THR A 19 -6.90 7.97 8.16
C THR A 19 -6.17 7.19 9.25
N TYR A 20 -5.19 7.81 9.91
CA TYR A 20 -4.39 7.17 10.95
C TYR A 20 -5.07 7.16 12.32
N GLU A 21 -6.04 8.05 12.56
CA GLU A 21 -6.91 8.00 13.74
C GLU A 21 -7.91 6.84 13.66
N ARG A 22 -8.44 6.57 12.46
CA ARG A 22 -9.49 5.55 12.25
C ARG A 22 -8.95 4.14 12.07
N PHE A 23 -7.71 4.00 11.58
CA PHE A 23 -7.13 2.70 11.28
C PHE A 23 -5.79 2.52 12.00
N ASN A 24 -5.65 1.39 12.69
CA ASN A 24 -4.41 1.03 13.38
C ASN A 24 -3.28 0.65 12.41
N GLN A 25 -3.63 0.27 11.19
CA GLN A 25 -2.68 -0.08 10.14
C GLN A 25 -3.26 0.35 8.78
N VAL A 26 -2.41 0.88 7.92
CA VAL A 26 -2.76 1.32 6.56
C VAL A 26 -1.85 0.60 5.59
N VAL A 27 -2.42 -0.23 4.71
CA VAL A 27 -1.66 -0.99 3.71
C VAL A 27 -1.90 -0.42 2.33
N LEU A 28 -0.86 0.15 1.72
CA LEU A 28 -0.88 0.59 0.33
C LEU A 28 -0.23 -0.49 -0.56
N THR A 29 -1.05 -1.16 -1.37
CA THR A 29 -0.56 -2.03 -2.44
C THR A 29 -0.47 -1.23 -3.73
N HIS A 30 0.62 -1.37 -4.47
CA HIS A 30 0.82 -0.67 -5.75
C HIS A 30 1.49 -1.62 -6.75
N THR A 31 0.71 -2.12 -7.71
CA THR A 31 1.20 -3.06 -8.72
C THR A 31 1.39 -2.36 -10.06
N CYS A 32 2.60 -2.46 -10.60
CA CYS A 32 2.95 -1.90 -11.91
C CYS A 32 3.54 -2.97 -12.85
N ARG A 33 3.84 -2.57 -14.09
CA ARG A 33 4.53 -3.44 -15.04
C ARG A 33 6.02 -3.46 -14.76
N ASP A 34 6.61 -2.27 -14.66
CA ASP A 34 8.04 -2.04 -14.62
C ASP A 34 8.45 -1.31 -13.34
N LEU A 35 9.72 -1.38 -12.93
CA LEU A 35 10.24 -0.77 -11.71
C LEU A 35 10.13 0.76 -11.75
N ALA A 36 10.35 1.36 -12.92
CA ALA A 36 10.27 2.80 -13.10
C ALA A 36 8.88 3.38 -12.72
N ASP A 37 7.82 2.61 -12.95
CA ASP A 37 6.45 3.01 -12.61
C ASP A 37 6.19 3.03 -11.10
N LEU A 38 6.98 2.28 -10.32
CA LEU A 38 6.85 2.25 -8.85
C LEU A 38 7.48 3.48 -8.19
N LYS A 39 8.29 4.24 -8.92
CA LYS A 39 9.05 5.37 -8.39
C LYS A 39 8.16 6.42 -7.71
N PHE A 40 7.03 6.74 -8.33
CA PHE A 40 6.04 7.65 -7.75
C PHE A 40 5.53 7.15 -6.39
N GLY A 41 5.24 5.85 -6.27
CA GLY A 41 4.77 5.27 -5.01
C GLY A 41 5.84 5.28 -3.93
N GLU A 42 7.10 5.01 -4.28
CA GLU A 42 8.22 5.10 -3.34
C GLU A 42 8.41 6.52 -2.79
N GLU A 43 8.39 7.52 -3.67
CA GLU A 43 8.50 8.94 -3.31
C GLU A 43 7.33 9.37 -2.42
N LEU A 44 6.10 9.00 -2.79
CA LEU A 44 4.91 9.28 -1.99
C LEU A 44 5.01 8.74 -0.55
N ILE A 45 5.49 7.52 -0.38
CA ILE A 45 5.66 6.92 0.95
C ILE A 45 6.76 7.64 1.74
N ALA A 46 7.87 7.98 1.08
CA ALA A 46 8.95 8.73 1.71
C ALA A 46 8.49 10.13 2.15
N GLU A 47 7.75 10.85 1.30
CA GLU A 47 7.17 12.15 1.63
C GLU A 47 6.18 12.03 2.78
N THR A 48 5.25 11.06 2.72
CA THR A 48 4.25 10.84 3.76
C THR A 48 4.88 10.57 5.13
N LYS A 49 5.95 9.77 5.18
CA LYS A 49 6.66 9.49 6.44
C LYS A 49 7.47 10.68 6.97
N ASN A 50 7.75 11.68 6.15
CA ASN A 50 8.42 12.92 6.56
C ASN A 50 7.46 14.10 6.73
N ASP A 51 6.15 13.87 6.54
CA ASP A 51 5.13 14.89 6.67
C ASP A 51 4.97 15.35 8.13
N ILE A 52 4.75 16.65 8.35
CA ILE A 52 4.68 17.23 9.70
C ILE A 52 3.38 16.87 10.44
N LEU A 53 2.31 16.57 9.72
CA LEU A 53 1.00 16.26 10.29
C LEU A 53 0.85 14.77 10.56
N VAL A 54 1.27 13.93 9.61
CA VAL A 54 1.02 12.48 9.66
C VAL A 54 2.27 11.62 9.79
N GLY A 55 3.48 12.19 9.68
CA GLY A 55 4.71 11.42 9.53
C GLY A 55 4.99 10.45 10.67
N GLU A 56 4.74 10.83 11.93
CA GLU A 56 4.92 9.95 13.08
C GLU A 56 3.99 8.73 13.00
N GLU A 57 2.69 8.97 12.79
CA GLU A 57 1.71 7.91 12.62
C GLU A 57 2.02 7.03 11.40
N ALA A 58 2.39 7.64 10.26
CA ALA A 58 2.73 6.94 9.04
C ALA A 58 3.96 6.04 9.22
N LYS A 59 4.98 6.45 9.97
CA LYS A 59 6.15 5.59 10.26
C LYS A 59 5.75 4.30 10.97
N HIS A 60 4.73 4.36 11.84
CA HIS A 60 4.27 3.23 12.64
C HIS A 60 3.17 2.40 11.97
N LYS A 61 2.28 3.04 11.20
CA LYS A 61 1.04 2.43 10.71
C LYS A 61 1.04 2.18 9.20
N LEU A 62 1.85 2.91 8.41
CA LEU A 62 1.85 2.80 6.95
C LEU A 62 2.79 1.71 6.44
N LEU A 63 2.20 0.70 5.81
CA LEU A 63 2.87 -0.38 5.11
C LEU A 63 2.73 -0.21 3.61
N TYR A 64 3.85 -0.32 2.88
CA TYR A 64 3.88 -0.23 1.42
C TYR A 64 4.22 -1.60 0.82
N TYR A 65 3.37 -2.06 -0.10
CA TYR A 65 3.50 -3.33 -0.79
C TYR A 65 3.57 -3.12 -2.31
N PRO A 66 4.75 -2.74 -2.84
CA PRO A 66 4.96 -2.61 -4.27
C PRO A 66 5.16 -3.98 -4.93
N THR A 67 4.59 -4.17 -6.12
CA THR A 67 4.90 -5.34 -6.97
C THR A 67 5.05 -4.96 -8.44
N THR A 68 5.91 -5.70 -9.15
CA THR A 68 6.00 -5.63 -10.62
C THR A 68 5.40 -6.87 -11.27
N THR A 69 5.05 -6.78 -12.56
CA THR A 69 4.46 -7.91 -13.31
C THR A 69 5.26 -8.31 -14.54
N ARG A 70 6.22 -7.49 -15.00
CA ARG A 70 7.04 -7.76 -16.19
C ARG A 70 8.53 -7.69 -15.88
N GLU A 71 8.97 -6.60 -15.28
CA GLU A 71 10.37 -6.43 -14.86
C GLU A 71 10.64 -7.16 -13.54
N ALA A 72 11.77 -7.83 -13.42
CA ALA A 72 12.17 -8.49 -12.18
C ALA A 72 12.38 -7.46 -11.06
N SER A 73 11.77 -7.69 -9.90
CA SER A 73 11.91 -6.85 -8.71
C SER A 73 11.89 -7.69 -7.43
N ALA A 74 12.06 -7.04 -6.27
CA ALA A 74 12.03 -7.71 -4.98
C ALA A 74 10.71 -8.49 -4.73
N LYS A 75 9.61 -8.06 -5.35
CA LYS A 75 8.32 -8.74 -5.21
C LYS A 75 7.52 -8.62 -6.50
N MET A 76 7.09 -9.75 -7.03
CA MET A 76 6.43 -9.82 -8.32
C MET A 76 5.03 -10.41 -8.21
N GLY A 77 4.20 -10.14 -9.22
CA GLY A 77 2.87 -10.71 -9.36
C GLY A 77 1.75 -9.68 -9.24
N ARG A 78 0.55 -10.12 -9.63
CA ARG A 78 -0.68 -9.33 -9.49
C ARG A 78 -1.15 -9.38 -8.05
N ILE A 79 -1.71 -8.27 -7.57
CA ILE A 79 -2.24 -8.20 -6.21
C ILE A 79 -3.39 -9.18 -5.96
N THR A 80 -4.20 -9.50 -6.97
CA THR A 80 -5.26 -10.50 -6.85
C THR A 80 -4.70 -11.88 -6.56
N THR A 81 -3.61 -12.28 -7.21
CA THR A 81 -2.94 -13.55 -6.94
C THR A 81 -2.40 -13.57 -5.52
N ALA A 82 -1.75 -12.49 -5.09
CA ALA A 82 -1.21 -12.39 -3.73
C ALA A 82 -2.29 -12.39 -2.63
N LEU A 83 -3.51 -11.98 -2.95
CA LEU A 83 -4.68 -12.07 -2.09
C LEU A 83 -5.26 -13.50 -2.06
N GLU A 84 -5.33 -14.15 -3.21
CA GLU A 84 -5.87 -15.51 -3.38
C GLU A 84 -4.97 -16.57 -2.74
N ASP A 85 -3.65 -16.46 -2.91
CA ASP A 85 -2.66 -17.40 -2.37
C ASP A 85 -2.21 -17.07 -0.94
N GLY A 86 -2.66 -15.94 -0.40
CA GLY A 86 -2.35 -15.49 0.95
C GLY A 86 -0.97 -14.84 1.12
N SER A 87 -0.13 -14.79 0.09
CA SER A 87 1.24 -14.27 0.17
C SER A 87 1.30 -12.80 0.58
N LEU A 88 0.28 -11.98 0.26
CA LEU A 88 0.19 -10.61 0.77
C LEU A 88 0.20 -10.59 2.30
N PHE A 89 -0.64 -11.42 2.90
CA PHE A 89 -0.86 -11.46 4.34
C PHE A 89 0.37 -12.04 5.05
N GLU A 90 0.94 -13.12 4.51
CA GLU A 90 2.19 -13.70 5.03
C GLU A 90 3.34 -12.68 5.00
N ASN A 91 3.53 -11.99 3.88
CA ASN A 91 4.60 -11.00 3.73
C ASN A 91 4.46 -9.80 4.67
N LEU A 92 3.24 -9.46 5.09
CA LEU A 92 2.95 -8.35 5.99
C LEU A 92 2.71 -8.80 7.44
N ASN A 93 2.81 -10.10 7.72
CA ASN A 93 2.47 -10.73 9.00
C ASN A 93 1.04 -10.41 9.49
N ILE A 94 0.09 -10.34 8.56
CA ILE A 94 -1.34 -10.15 8.85
C ILE A 94 -1.96 -11.54 8.97
N THR A 95 -2.63 -11.84 10.08
CA THR A 95 -3.18 -13.19 10.35
C THR A 95 -4.69 -13.20 10.56
N ASP A 96 -5.30 -12.03 10.70
CA ASP A 96 -6.69 -11.85 11.12
C ASP A 96 -7.54 -11.08 10.10
N PHE A 97 -7.18 -11.11 8.81
CA PHE A 97 -7.95 -10.41 7.76
C PHE A 97 -9.39 -10.96 7.66
N ASN A 98 -10.37 -10.13 8.00
CA ASN A 98 -11.79 -10.51 8.03
C ASN A 98 -12.74 -9.31 7.88
N ALA A 99 -14.01 -9.58 7.58
CA ALA A 99 -15.01 -8.54 7.32
C ALA A 99 -15.34 -7.63 8.53
N ALA A 100 -15.10 -8.08 9.76
CA ALA A 100 -15.35 -7.26 10.95
C ALA A 100 -14.29 -6.15 11.06
N ASN A 101 -13.02 -6.50 10.84
CA ASN A 101 -11.88 -5.62 11.13
C ASN A 101 -11.37 -4.85 9.90
N ASP A 102 -11.46 -5.44 8.71
CA ASP A 102 -10.75 -4.94 7.54
C ASP A 102 -11.66 -4.16 6.59
N ARG A 103 -11.09 -3.12 6.00
CA ARG A 103 -11.74 -2.28 4.99
C ARG A 103 -10.82 -2.16 3.79
N ALA A 104 -11.41 -2.11 2.61
CA ALA A 104 -10.68 -2.05 1.35
C ALA A 104 -11.17 -0.89 0.50
N MET A 105 -10.24 -0.20 -0.13
CA MET A 105 -10.49 0.68 -1.27
C MET A 105 -9.69 0.17 -2.46
N VAL A 106 -10.30 0.21 -3.64
CA VAL A 106 -9.72 -0.34 -4.88
C VAL A 106 -9.78 0.73 -5.97
N CYS A 107 -8.66 0.96 -6.65
CA CYS A 107 -8.58 1.85 -7.80
C CYS A 107 -7.48 1.33 -8.74
N GLY A 108 -7.78 0.99 -9.98
CA GLY A 108 -6.81 0.32 -10.84
C GLY A 108 -7.13 0.33 -12.32
#